data_AF-A0A850BRJ9-F1
#
_entry.id   AF-A0A850BRJ9-F1
#
_cell.length_a   1.000
_cell.length_b   1.000
_cell.length_c   1.000
_cell.angle_alpha   90.00
_cell.angle_beta   90.00
_cell.angle_gamma   90.00
#
_symmetry.space_group_name_H-M   'P 1'
#
loop_
_entity.id
_entity.type
_entity.pdbx_description
1 polymer ?
#
loop_
_entity_poly.entity_id
_entity_poly.type
_entity_poly.pdbx_seq_one_letter_code
_entity_poly.pdbx_strand_id
1 'polypeptide(L)'
;MKEKTTYTRHTELSADEVSNLAAWDRCVVRAWKDEEFRQKLIDDPNGTLADMGFNVPKGVHFVVVENTPERRHLVLPAPSGDVSVKEPAARPLSDYDAGF
;
A
#
# COMPACT_ATOMS: atom_id res chain seq x y z
N MET A 1 -22.31 -19.94 -10.46
CA MET A 1 -21.43 -19.70 -9.29
C MET A 1 -20.12 -19.14 -9.83
N LYS A 2 -19.78 -17.87 -9.57
CA LYS A 2 -18.59 -17.22 -10.15
C LYS A 2 -17.36 -17.55 -9.27
N GLU A 3 -16.36 -18.21 -9.84
CA GLU A 3 -15.10 -18.55 -9.15
C GLU A 3 -14.34 -17.25 -8.81
N LYS A 4 -14.08 -17.02 -7.52
CA LYS A 4 -13.20 -15.93 -7.07
C LYS A 4 -11.76 -16.38 -7.28
N THR A 5 -11.06 -15.76 -8.24
CA THR A 5 -9.61 -15.88 -8.32
C THR A 5 -8.99 -15.10 -7.16
N THR A 6 -8.60 -15.80 -6.10
CA THR A 6 -7.91 -15.22 -4.95
C THR A 6 -6.41 -15.22 -5.20
N TYR A 7 -5.79 -14.04 -5.26
CA TYR A 7 -4.33 -13.91 -5.25
C TYR A 7 -3.85 -13.90 -3.79
N THR A 8 -3.24 -15.01 -3.34
CA THR A 8 -2.65 -15.09 -2.01
C THR A 8 -1.13 -14.96 -2.12
N ARG A 9 -0.60 -13.77 -1.85
CA ARG A 9 0.84 -13.57 -1.68
C ARG A 9 1.22 -13.94 -0.25
N HIS A 10 1.86 -15.10 -0.07
CA HIS A 10 2.57 -15.38 1.18
C HIS A 10 3.85 -14.53 1.18
N THR A 11 3.92 -13.56 2.08
CA THR A 11 5.15 -12.82 2.38
C THR A 11 5.50 -13.15 3.82
N GLU A 12 6.69 -13.71 4.04
CA GLU A 12 7.27 -13.74 5.36
C GLU A 12 7.69 -12.31 5.71
N LEU A 13 6.99 -11.71 6.68
CA LEU A 13 7.31 -10.40 7.18
C LEU A 13 8.38 -10.54 8.27
N SER A 14 9.42 -9.73 8.17
CA SER A 14 10.37 -9.52 9.26
C SER A 14 9.68 -8.96 10.51
N ALA A 15 10.31 -9.12 11.67
CA ALA A 15 9.81 -8.55 12.92
C ALA A 15 9.60 -7.02 12.83
N ASP A 16 10.47 -6.34 12.07
CA ASP A 16 10.36 -4.90 11.81
C ASP A 16 9.14 -4.55 10.96
N GLU A 17 8.84 -5.34 9.93
CA GLU A 17 7.63 -5.16 9.12
C GLU A 17 6.35 -5.40 9.94
N VAL A 18 6.36 -6.39 10.83
CA VAL A 18 5.23 -6.64 11.75
C VAL A 18 5.03 -5.48 12.72
N SER A 19 6.12 -4.94 13.29
CA SER A 19 6.08 -3.75 14.15
C SER A 19 5.53 -2.52 13.41
N ASN A 20 5.98 -2.33 12.17
CA ASN A 20 5.56 -1.24 11.29
C ASN A 20 4.06 -1.29 10.95
N LEU A 21 3.44 -2.48 10.85
CA LEU A 21 1.99 -2.60 10.65
C LEU A 21 1.18 -2.04 11.82
N ALA A 22 1.63 -2.28 13.06
CA ALA A 22 0.96 -1.74 14.24
C ALA A 22 1.11 -0.22 14.35
N ALA A 23 2.28 0.32 13.96
CA ALA A 23 2.50 1.76 13.87
C ALA A 23 1.64 2.41 12.78
N TRP A 24 1.48 1.73 11.64
CA TRP A 24 0.67 2.18 10.52
C TRP A 24 -0.80 2.37 10.90
N ASP A 25 -1.43 1.39 11.56
CA ASP A 25 -2.85 1.47 11.94
C ASP A 25 -3.13 2.70 12.82
N ARG A 26 -2.27 2.91 13.83
CA ARG A 26 -2.35 4.10 14.69
C ARG A 26 -2.15 5.40 13.91
N CYS A 27 -1.22 5.41 12.95
CA CYS A 27 -0.93 6.56 12.10
C CYS A 27 -2.16 6.96 11.28
N VAL A 28 -2.83 5.99 10.66
CA VAL A 28 -4.04 6.22 9.86
C VAL A 28 -5.19 6.73 10.73
N VAL A 29 -5.45 6.07 11.86
CA VAL A 29 -6.52 6.47 12.78
C VAL A 29 -6.30 7.89 13.30
N ARG A 30 -5.06 8.27 13.57
CA ARG A 30 -4.72 9.63 14.00
C ARG A 30 -4.90 10.65 12.88
N ALA A 31 -4.42 10.36 11.68
CA ALA A 31 -4.57 11.25 10.52
C ALA A 31 -6.02 11.56 10.16
N TRP A 32 -6.96 10.65 10.42
CA TRP A 32 -8.39 10.92 10.24
C TRP A 32 -9.01 11.84 11.30
N LYS A 33 -8.43 11.91 12.49
CA LYS A 33 -8.97 12.67 13.62
C LYS A 33 -8.29 14.01 13.84
N ASP A 34 -7.05 14.13 13.39
CA ASP A 34 -6.15 15.24 13.65
C ASP A 34 -5.61 15.77 12.32
N GLU A 35 -6.18 16.89 11.88
CA GLU A 35 -5.83 17.52 10.61
C GLU A 35 -4.40 18.06 10.59
N GLU A 36 -3.92 18.60 11.71
CA GLU A 36 -2.54 19.10 11.82
C GLU A 36 -1.55 17.95 11.71
N PHE A 37 -1.82 16.83 12.39
CA PHE A 37 -1.03 15.62 12.24
C PHE A 37 -1.07 15.07 10.82
N ARG A 38 -2.23 15.07 10.17
CA ARG A 38 -2.36 14.64 8.76
C ARG A 38 -1.49 15.48 7.84
N GLN A 39 -1.48 16.81 8.00
CA GLN A 39 -0.62 17.66 7.17
C GLN A 39 0.87 17.44 7.46
N LYS A 40 1.25 17.31 8.74
CA LYS A 40 2.64 16.95 9.09
C LYS A 40 3.05 15.61 8.47
N LEU A 41 2.15 14.61 8.46
CA LEU A 41 2.41 13.30 7.85
C LEU A 41 2.59 13.38 6.34
N ILE A 42 1.92 14.32 5.66
CA ILE A 42 2.07 14.56 4.22
C ILE A 42 3.38 15.30 3.92
N ASP A 43 3.71 16.32 4.72
CA ASP A 43 4.87 17.19 4.51
C ASP A 43 6.20 16.54 4.91
N ASP A 44 6.22 15.79 6.03
CA ASP A 44 7.38 15.05 6.53
C ASP A 44 6.98 13.62 6.96
N PRO A 45 6.79 12.70 5.99
CA PRO A 45 6.42 11.32 6.27
C PRO A 45 7.46 10.59 7.12
N ASN A 46 8.74 10.72 6.77
CA ASN A 46 9.82 9.99 7.42
C ASN A 46 9.95 10.38 8.90
N GLY A 47 9.98 11.68 9.21
CA GLY A 47 10.06 12.15 10.60
C GLY A 47 8.80 11.80 11.39
N THR A 48 7.62 11.99 10.79
CA THR A 48 6.34 11.69 11.46
C THR A 48 6.17 10.20 11.76
N LEU A 49 6.56 9.31 10.84
CA LEU A 49 6.53 7.87 11.07
C LEU A 49 7.54 7.45 12.13
N ALA A 50 8.76 8.01 12.11
CA ALA A 50 9.78 7.73 13.12
C ALA A 50 9.32 8.15 14.53
N ASP A 51 8.68 9.32 14.68
CA ASP A 51 8.08 9.79 15.94
C ASP A 51 7.02 8.80 16.49
N MET A 52 6.38 8.02 15.60
CA MET A 52 5.38 7.01 15.95
C MET A 52 5.96 5.61 16.24
N GLY A 53 7.29 5.48 16.23
CA GLY A 53 8.00 4.22 16.45
C GLY A 53 8.07 3.33 15.20
N PHE A 54 7.83 3.89 14.01
CA PHE A 54 8.05 3.18 12.75
C PHE A 54 9.55 3.09 12.47
N ASN A 55 10.03 1.89 12.13
CA ASN A 55 11.42 1.71 11.71
C ASN A 55 11.57 2.12 10.24
N VAL A 56 11.96 3.37 10.00
CA VAL A 56 12.17 3.94 8.66
C VAL A 56 13.52 3.44 8.12
N PRO A 57 13.54 2.64 7.03
CA PRO A 57 14.78 2.15 6.47
C PRO A 57 15.65 3.29 5.93
N LYS A 58 16.97 3.19 6.11
CA LYS A 58 17.91 4.20 5.62
C LYS A 58 17.83 4.30 4.09
N GLY A 59 17.76 5.53 3.59
CA GLY A 59 17.70 5.81 2.15
C GLY A 59 16.32 5.63 1.51
N VAL A 60 15.30 5.23 2.27
CA VAL A 60 13.92 5.19 1.79
C VAL A 60 13.27 6.57 1.99
N HIS A 61 12.64 7.06 0.93
CA HIS A 61 11.82 8.26 0.96
C HIS A 61 10.34 7.87 0.89
N PHE A 62 9.63 7.99 2.02
CA PHE A 62 8.19 7.78 2.03
C PHE A 62 7.47 8.99 1.46
N VAL A 63 6.40 8.73 0.71
CA VAL A 63 5.48 9.74 0.19
C VAL A 63 4.07 9.33 0.61
N VAL A 64 3.32 10.28 1.15
CA VAL A 64 1.93 10.07 1.57
C VAL A 64 1.01 10.77 0.60
N VAL A 65 0.03 10.03 0.08
CA VAL A 65 -1.01 10.55 -0.81
C VAL A 65 -2.37 10.20 -0.25
N GLU A 66 -3.25 11.20 -0.15
CA GLU A 66 -4.61 11.01 0.34
C GLU A 66 -5.55 10.66 -0.81
N ASN A 67 -6.41 9.67 -0.58
CA ASN A 67 -7.51 9.37 -1.49
C ASN A 67 -8.64 10.40 -1.28
N THR A 68 -9.12 11.00 -2.37
CA THR A 68 -10.30 11.90 -2.37
C THR A 68 -11.47 11.18 -3.03
N PRO A 69 -12.73 11.67 -2.96
CA PRO A 69 -13.86 11.03 -3.63
C PRO A 69 -13.62 10.77 -5.13
N GLU A 70 -12.88 11.65 -5.80
CA GLU A 70 -12.60 11.63 -7.23
C GLU A 70 -11.26 10.97 -7.60
N ARG A 71 -10.36 10.78 -6.63
CA ARG A 71 -9.00 10.25 -6.87
C ARG A 71 -8.66 9.08 -5.96
N ARG A 72 -8.25 7.96 -6.56
CA ARG A 72 -7.69 6.80 -5.86
C ARG A 72 -6.29 6.52 -6.37
N HIS A 73 -5.44 6.02 -5.48
CA HIS A 73 -4.05 5.69 -5.76
C HIS A 73 -3.82 4.18 -5.70
N LEU A 74 -2.94 3.67 -6.57
CA LEU A 74 -2.46 2.29 -6.54
C LEU A 74 -0.95 2.30 -6.32
N VAL A 75 -0.48 1.44 -5.42
CA VAL A 75 0.96 1.20 -5.24
C VAL A 75 1.37 0.12 -6.23
N LEU A 76 2.22 0.48 -7.18
CA LEU A 76 2.89 -0.47 -8.05
C LEU A 76 4.24 -0.82 -7.43
N PRO A 77 4.42 -2.01 -6.84
CA PRO A 77 5.71 -2.41 -6.29
C PRO A 77 6.74 -2.54 -7.41
N ALA A 78 8.01 -2.30 -7.07
CA ALA A 78 9.11 -2.62 -7.98
C ALA A 78 9.07 -4.12 -8.33
N PRO A 79 9.45 -4.50 -9.55
CA PRO A 79 9.61 -5.91 -9.89
C PRO A 79 10.67 -6.50 -8.96
N SER A 80 10.31 -7.51 -8.15
CA SER A 80 11.29 -8.30 -7.43
C SER A 80 11.98 -9.25 -8.42
N GLY A 81 13.26 -9.58 -8.19
CA GLY A 81 14.06 -10.40 -9.12
C GLY A 81 13.43 -11.76 -9.49
N ASP A 82 12.52 -12.27 -8.67
CA ASP A 82 11.80 -13.52 -8.89
C ASP A 82 10.42 -13.36 -9.58
N VAL A 83 10.05 -12.15 -10.00
CA VAL A 83 8.76 -11.92 -10.68
C VAL A 83 8.90 -12.26 -12.16
N SER A 84 8.45 -13.45 -12.52
CA SER A 84 8.20 -13.81 -13.91
C SER A 84 6.85 -13.25 -14.35
N VAL A 85 6.87 -12.20 -15.18
CA VAL A 85 5.66 -11.68 -15.82
C VAL A 85 5.30 -12.63 -16.97
N LYS A 86 4.24 -13.42 -16.79
CA LYS A 86 3.60 -14.08 -17.93
C LYS A 86 2.67 -13.07 -18.58
N GLU A 87 2.81 -12.89 -19.89
CA GLU A 87 1.81 -12.17 -20.66
C GLU A 87 0.45 -12.81 -20.36
N PRO A 88 -0.57 -12.03 -19.97
CA PRO A 88 -1.89 -12.60 -19.78
C PRO A 88 -2.24 -13.31 -21.08
N ALA A 89 -2.51 -14.61 -21.00
CA ALA A 89 -2.96 -15.37 -22.17
C ALA A 89 -4.03 -14.53 -22.86
N ALA A 90 -3.90 -14.32 -24.18
CA ALA A 90 -4.83 -13.51 -24.95
C ALA A 90 -6.24 -14.08 -24.75
N ARG A 91 -6.93 -13.61 -23.71
CA ARG A 91 -8.34 -13.86 -23.53
C ARG A 91 -8.98 -12.94 -24.54
N PRO A 92 -9.75 -13.47 -25.50
CA PRO A 92 -10.53 -12.61 -26.35
C PRO A 92 -11.36 -11.72 -25.42
N LEU A 93 -11.33 -10.41 -25.67
CA LEU A 93 -12.02 -9.40 -24.86
C LEU A 93 -13.53 -9.69 -24.71
N SER A 94 -14.06 -10.60 -25.53
CA SER A 94 -15.42 -11.17 -25.46
C SER A 94 -15.74 -11.86 -24.13
N ASP A 95 -14.75 -12.36 -23.40
CA ASP A 95 -14.95 -13.04 -22.11
C ASP A 95 -14.89 -12.05 -20.93
N TYR A 96 -14.63 -10.76 -21.21
CA TYR A 96 -14.69 -9.69 -20.21
C TYR A 96 -16.16 -9.23 -20.06
N ASP A 97 -16.93 -9.95 -19.25
CA ASP A 97 -18.18 -9.45 -18.67
C ASP A 97 -17.81 -8.40 -17.62
N ALA A 98 -17.81 -7.12 -18.02
CA ALA A 98 -17.43 -6.00 -17.17
C ALA A 98 -18.29 -5.85 -15.90
N GLY A 99 -19.40 -6.59 -15.79
CA GLY A 99 -20.14 -6.76 -14.55
C GLY A 99 -20.63 -5.45 -13.90
N PHE A 100 -20.91 -4.43 -14.72
CA PHE A 100 -21.74 -3.30 -14.32
C PHE A 100 -23.21 -3.65 -14.57
#